data_AF-A0A1V5ZH13-F1
#
_entry.id   AF-A0A1V5ZH13-F1
#
_cell.length_a   1.000
_cell.length_b   1.000
_cell.length_c   1.000
_cell.angle_alpha   90.00
_cell.angle_beta   90.00
_cell.angle_gamma   90.00
#
_symmetry.space_group_name_H-M   'P 1'
#
loop_
_entity.id
_entity.type
_entity.pdbx_description
1 polymer ?
#
loop_
_entity_poly.entity_id
_entity_poly.type
_entity_poly.pdbx_seq_one_letter_code
_entity_poly.pdbx_strand_id
1 'polypeptide(L)'
;MDSTDFIQNNLACYPHVVPDKYCSVAYNSTGGNLLKWYRDTFADTEKRLAAEKGIDPYEVILGDLPDGPSPVMVLPHFTVTGTPWFDTNSRGALLGLKLTTTKGEIVKALIEGTTFEMKLNLEALRRSNVAVERIRSTGGGAKSRLWNQLKADMLGVPVATLQTSEGGSLGTAMLAGVATGVYGSLAEAASALIHEHEVFEPRPEISARYGERFAIYRQLYPTLREINHRL
;
A
#
# COMPACT_ATOMS: atom_id res chain seq x y z
N MET A 1 24.02 -1.17 -12.67
CA MET A 1 23.24 -0.49 -11.61
C MET A 1 24.17 -0.43 -10.40
N ASP A 2 24.48 0.77 -9.92
CA ASP A 2 25.31 0.94 -8.72
C ASP A 2 24.48 0.50 -7.50
N SER A 3 24.98 -0.46 -6.71
CA SER A 3 24.28 -0.93 -5.51
C SER A 3 24.27 0.10 -4.38
N THR A 4 25.09 1.15 -4.48
CA THR A 4 25.18 2.24 -3.51
C THR A 4 23.85 2.94 -3.30
N ASP A 5 23.10 3.21 -4.38
CA ASP A 5 21.81 3.88 -4.26
C ASP A 5 20.77 3.02 -3.51
N PHE A 6 20.81 1.70 -3.66
CA PHE A 6 19.91 0.79 -2.96
C PHE A 6 20.20 0.77 -1.45
N ILE A 7 21.49 0.72 -1.10
CA ILE A 7 21.93 0.76 0.31
C ILE A 7 21.53 2.09 0.95
N GLN A 8 21.79 3.21 0.28
CA GLN A 8 21.46 4.54 0.79
C GLN A 8 19.95 4.77 0.99
N ASN A 9 19.11 4.10 0.20
CA ASN A 9 17.65 4.19 0.30
C ASN A 9 17.02 3.04 1.12
N ASN A 10 17.83 2.21 1.80
CA ASN A 10 17.40 1.05 2.58
C ASN A 10 16.49 0.09 1.79
N LEU A 11 16.87 -0.19 0.54
CA LEU A 11 16.19 -1.15 -0.33
C LEU A 11 16.96 -2.45 -0.37
N ALA A 12 16.29 -3.55 0.02
CA ALA A 12 16.85 -4.88 -0.16
C ALA A 12 16.82 -5.27 -1.65
N CYS A 13 17.79 -6.06 -2.10
CA CYS A 13 17.87 -6.56 -3.47
C CYS A 13 18.33 -8.03 -3.47
N TYR A 14 17.61 -8.86 -4.21
CA TYR A 14 17.81 -10.31 -4.28
C TYR A 14 17.88 -10.76 -5.74
N PRO A 15 18.64 -11.82 -6.07
CA PRO A 15 18.54 -12.44 -7.39
C PRO A 15 17.12 -12.95 -7.61
N HIS A 16 16.57 -12.71 -8.80
CA HIS A 16 15.28 -13.27 -9.19
C HIS A 16 15.47 -14.69 -9.76
N VAL A 17 14.42 -15.50 -9.74
CA VAL A 17 14.40 -16.83 -10.40
C VAL A 17 14.46 -16.76 -11.94
N VAL A 18 14.34 -15.55 -12.51
CA VAL A 18 14.44 -15.31 -13.95
C VAL A 18 15.87 -14.83 -14.20
N PRO A 19 16.61 -15.42 -15.16
CA PRO A 19 17.96 -15.01 -15.47
C PRO A 19 18.07 -13.49 -15.71
N ASP A 20 19.16 -12.90 -15.25
CA ASP A 20 19.49 -11.47 -15.41
C ASP A 20 18.44 -10.49 -14.84
N LYS A 21 17.64 -10.96 -13.88
CA LYS A 21 16.67 -10.14 -13.13
C LYS A 21 16.97 -10.15 -11.64
N TYR A 22 16.57 -9.07 -11.00
CA TYR A 22 16.66 -8.87 -9.56
C TYR A 22 15.30 -8.44 -9.02
N CYS A 23 15.04 -8.78 -7.76
CA CYS A 23 13.86 -8.38 -7.02
C CYS A 23 14.27 -7.45 -5.88
N SER A 24 13.61 -6.31 -5.78
CA SER A 24 13.75 -5.42 -4.62
C SER A 24 12.50 -5.47 -3.77
N VAL A 25 12.70 -5.40 -2.44
CA VAL A 25 11.61 -5.43 -1.48
C VAL A 25 11.64 -4.15 -0.65
N ALA A 26 10.58 -3.36 -0.78
CA ALA A 26 10.31 -2.23 0.10
C ALA A 26 9.24 -2.63 1.11
N TYR A 27 9.53 -2.47 2.39
CA TYR A 27 8.66 -2.97 3.46
C TYR A 27 7.73 -1.88 3.98
N ASN A 28 6.46 -2.21 4.12
CA ASN A 28 5.52 -1.49 4.97
C ASN A 28 4.78 -2.49 5.86
N SER A 29 5.15 -2.55 7.14
CA SER A 29 4.57 -3.48 8.12
C SER A 29 3.12 -3.15 8.47
N THR A 30 2.70 -1.91 8.22
CA THR A 30 1.36 -1.43 8.51
C THR A 30 0.60 -1.24 7.19
N GLY A 31 -0.25 -2.21 6.88
CA GLY A 31 -1.08 -2.27 5.68
C GLY A 31 -2.56 -2.42 6.03
N GLY A 32 -3.21 -3.46 5.50
CA GLY A 32 -4.61 -3.79 5.82
C GLY A 32 -4.86 -4.12 7.30
N ASN A 33 -3.82 -4.49 8.05
CA ASN A 33 -3.89 -4.70 9.50
C ASN A 33 -4.22 -3.41 10.28
N LEU A 34 -3.90 -2.23 9.76
CA LEU A 34 -4.29 -0.96 10.39
C LEU A 34 -5.80 -0.75 10.35
N LEU A 35 -6.41 -1.04 9.20
CA LEU A 35 -7.85 -0.96 9.05
C LEU A 35 -8.56 -2.04 9.90
N LYS A 36 -7.94 -3.22 10.03
CA LYS A 36 -8.40 -4.26 10.98
C LYS A 36 -8.34 -3.76 12.42
N TRP A 37 -7.24 -3.16 12.86
CA TRP A 37 -7.10 -2.58 14.20
C TRP A 37 -8.19 -1.56 14.47
N TYR A 38 -8.45 -0.67 13.51
CA TYR A 38 -9.52 0.32 13.61
C TYR A 38 -10.89 -0.34 13.74
N ARG A 39 -11.19 -1.34 12.89
CA ARG A 39 -12.45 -2.10 12.95
C ARG A 39 -12.64 -2.73 14.33
N ASP A 40 -11.59 -3.33 14.87
CA ASP A 40 -11.64 -4.06 16.12
C ASP A 40 -11.76 -3.13 17.34
N THR A 41 -11.20 -1.92 17.26
CA THR A 41 -11.10 -0.97 18.39
C THR A 41 -12.22 0.09 18.40
N PHE A 42 -12.65 0.58 17.24
CA PHE A 42 -13.55 1.74 17.13
C PHE A 42 -14.85 1.49 16.36
N ALA A 43 -15.00 0.34 15.69
CA ALA A 43 -16.09 0.14 14.73
C ALA A 43 -17.24 -0.76 15.22
N ASP A 44 -17.59 -0.71 16.51
CA ASP A 44 -18.68 -1.54 17.06
C ASP A 44 -20.04 -1.29 16.40
N THR A 45 -20.36 -0.03 16.09
CA THR A 45 -21.59 0.33 15.39
C THR A 45 -21.61 -0.21 13.97
N GLU A 46 -20.52 -0.07 13.22
CA GLU A 46 -20.39 -0.56 11.85
C GLU A 46 -20.42 -2.08 11.81
N LYS A 47 -19.78 -2.76 12.76
CA LYS A 47 -19.86 -4.23 12.91
C LYS A 47 -21.30 -4.69 13.14
N ARG A 48 -22.06 -4.00 13.99
CA ARG A 48 -23.49 -4.32 14.22
C ARG A 48 -24.33 -4.11 12.97
N LEU A 49 -24.17 -2.97 12.31
CA LEU A 49 -24.91 -2.65 11.08
C LEU A 49 -24.58 -3.64 9.96
N ALA A 50 -23.32 -4.04 9.84
CA ALA A 50 -22.90 -5.04 8.86
C ALA A 50 -23.50 -6.41 9.15
N ALA A 51 -23.57 -6.82 10.43
CA ALA A 51 -24.23 -8.07 10.84
C ALA A 51 -25.74 -8.05 10.54
N GLU A 52 -26.43 -6.94 10.81
CA GLU A 52 -27.85 -6.75 10.48
C GLU A 52 -28.12 -6.84 8.97
N LYS A 53 -27.18 -6.34 8.15
CA LYS A 53 -27.27 -6.35 6.68
C LYS A 53 -26.71 -7.61 6.03
N GLY A 54 -26.00 -8.47 6.77
CA GLY A 54 -25.32 -9.64 6.24
C GLY A 54 -24.16 -9.33 5.28
N ILE A 55 -23.48 -8.19 5.46
CA ILE A 55 -22.36 -7.74 4.61
C ILE A 55 -21.04 -7.69 5.40
N ASP A 56 -19.92 -7.50 4.71
CA ASP A 56 -18.62 -7.33 5.38
C ASP A 56 -18.58 -5.97 6.12
N PRO A 57 -18.12 -5.90 7.39
CA PRO A 57 -17.97 -4.64 8.12
C PRO A 57 -17.12 -3.60 7.40
N TYR A 58 -16.17 -4.00 6.56
CA TYR A 58 -15.37 -3.08 5.76
C TYR A 58 -16.20 -2.36 4.69
N GLU A 59 -17.30 -2.94 4.20
CA GLU A 59 -18.20 -2.25 3.26
C GLU A 59 -18.89 -1.06 3.93
N VAL A 60 -19.28 -1.21 5.20
CA VAL A 60 -19.85 -0.12 6.00
C VAL A 60 -18.78 0.93 6.31
N ILE A 61 -17.61 0.49 6.78
CA ILE A 61 -16.51 1.39 7.18
C ILE A 61 -16.01 2.23 5.98
N LEU A 62 -15.95 1.64 4.79
CA LEU A 62 -15.44 2.30 3.58
C LEU A 62 -16.55 3.01 2.77
N GLY A 63 -17.83 2.78 3.10
CA GLY A 63 -18.96 3.34 2.37
C GLY A 63 -19.21 4.83 2.63
N ASP A 64 -18.67 5.38 3.72
CA ASP A 64 -18.88 6.77 4.18
C ASP A 64 -17.60 7.61 4.13
N LEU A 65 -16.67 7.27 3.21
CA LEU A 65 -15.44 8.04 3.08
C LEU A 65 -15.72 9.34 2.31
N PRO A 66 -15.26 10.50 2.82
CA PRO A 66 -15.46 11.77 2.14
C PRO A 66 -14.69 11.82 0.82
N ASP A 67 -15.05 12.75 -0.06
CA ASP A 67 -14.32 12.98 -1.31
C ASP A 67 -13.02 13.78 -1.12
N GLY A 68 -12.03 13.53 -1.99
CA GLY A 68 -10.73 14.21 -1.96
C GLY A 68 -9.88 13.91 -0.71
N PRO A 69 -8.66 14.49 -0.58
CA PRO A 69 -7.78 14.14 0.53
C PRO A 69 -8.38 14.46 1.90
N SER A 70 -8.19 13.58 2.89
CA SER A 70 -8.65 13.84 4.26
C SER A 70 -8.03 15.14 4.81
N PRO A 71 -8.75 15.90 5.66
CA PRO A 71 -8.19 17.09 6.30
C PRO A 71 -7.17 16.73 7.38
N VAL A 72 -7.34 15.56 8.02
CA VAL A 72 -6.44 15.00 9.04
C VAL A 72 -5.36 14.11 8.40
N MET A 73 -4.28 13.83 9.15
CA MET A 73 -3.22 12.93 8.72
C MET A 73 -2.93 11.87 9.76
N VAL A 74 -2.56 10.69 9.29
CA VAL A 74 -2.11 9.59 10.15
C VAL A 74 -0.66 9.27 9.80
N LEU A 75 0.23 9.25 10.80
CA LEU A 75 1.48 8.52 10.74
C LEU A 75 1.17 7.04 11.08
N PRO A 76 1.24 6.09 10.13
CA PRO A 76 0.71 4.74 10.31
C PRO A 76 1.71 3.81 11.00
N HIS A 77 2.58 4.32 11.87
CA HIS A 77 3.66 3.54 12.50
C HIS A 77 3.14 2.78 13.74
N PHE A 78 2.08 1.98 13.57
CA PHE A 78 1.40 1.21 14.65
C PHE A 78 2.10 -0.12 14.95
N THR A 79 3.11 -0.44 14.15
CA THR A 79 4.04 -1.56 14.29
C THR A 79 5.44 -1.06 13.90
N VAL A 80 6.46 -1.90 13.99
CA VAL A 80 7.81 -1.56 13.52
C VAL A 80 7.79 -1.07 12.07
N THR A 81 8.54 -0.01 11.77
CA THR A 81 8.56 0.57 10.43
C THR A 81 9.47 -0.22 9.49
N GLY A 82 9.14 -0.19 8.21
CA GLY A 82 9.98 -0.76 7.15
C GLY A 82 10.75 0.33 6.41
N THR A 83 10.93 0.14 5.11
CA THR A 83 11.56 1.12 4.23
C THR A 83 10.81 2.46 4.27
N PRO A 84 11.49 3.63 4.28
CA PRO A 84 12.95 3.80 4.37
C PRO A 84 13.50 3.86 5.80
N TRP A 85 12.66 3.78 6.83
CA TRP A 85 12.98 4.17 8.20
C TRP A 85 13.63 3.07 9.04
N PHE A 86 13.10 1.84 8.99
CA PHE A 86 13.51 0.69 9.83
C PHE A 86 13.65 1.00 11.33
N ASP A 87 12.82 1.91 11.80
CA ASP A 87 12.73 2.36 13.18
C ASP A 87 11.73 1.51 13.95
N THR A 88 12.23 0.79 14.97
CA THR A 88 11.43 -0.07 15.85
C THR A 88 10.73 0.69 16.97
N ASN A 89 11.12 1.94 17.23
CA ASN A 89 10.58 2.78 18.29
C ASN A 89 9.59 3.82 17.77
N SER A 90 9.35 3.88 16.46
CA SER A 90 8.32 4.75 15.90
C SER A 90 6.93 4.32 16.36
N ARG A 91 6.03 5.29 16.49
CA ARG A 91 4.66 5.09 16.97
C ARG A 91 3.65 5.81 16.09
N GLY A 92 2.44 5.28 16.05
CA GLY A 92 1.32 5.84 15.32
C GLY A 92 0.90 7.21 15.87
N ALA A 93 0.45 8.10 14.99
CA ALA A 93 -0.08 9.40 15.40
C ALA A 93 -1.23 9.84 14.49
N LEU A 94 -2.21 10.55 15.05
CA LEU A 94 -3.30 11.20 14.33
C LEU A 94 -3.21 12.70 14.55
N LEU A 95 -3.09 13.47 13.48
CA LEU A 95 -2.80 14.90 13.50
C LEU A 95 -3.87 15.72 12.79
N GLY A 96 -4.05 16.96 13.25
CA GLY A 96 -4.94 17.94 12.62
C GLY A 96 -6.41 17.81 13.00
N LEU A 97 -6.73 17.08 14.09
CA LEU A 97 -8.10 16.92 14.58
C LEU A 97 -8.77 18.27 14.88
N LYS A 98 -10.03 18.39 14.49
CA LYS A 98 -10.97 19.44 14.89
C LYS A 98 -12.18 18.80 15.54
N LEU A 99 -12.97 19.58 16.28
CA LEU A 99 -14.24 19.08 16.85
C LEU A 99 -15.24 18.64 15.78
N THR A 100 -15.07 19.12 14.54
CA THR A 100 -15.88 18.72 13.38
C THR A 100 -15.34 17.48 12.66
N THR A 101 -14.19 16.94 13.07
CA THR A 101 -13.59 15.79 12.38
C THR A 101 -14.51 14.58 12.50
N THR A 102 -14.80 13.95 11.37
CA THR A 102 -15.70 12.80 11.31
C THR A 102 -14.95 11.49 11.39
N LYS A 103 -15.69 10.43 11.71
CA LYS A 103 -15.20 9.06 11.72
C LYS A 103 -14.68 8.62 10.34
N GLY A 104 -15.40 8.98 9.27
CA GLY A 104 -15.01 8.71 7.88
C GLY A 104 -13.69 9.40 7.49
N GLU A 105 -13.46 10.64 7.93
CA GLU A 105 -12.19 11.35 7.68
C GLU A 105 -10.99 10.65 8.33
N ILE A 106 -11.17 10.12 9.54
CA ILE A 106 -10.15 9.36 10.25
C ILE A 106 -9.85 8.04 9.51
N VAL A 107 -10.89 7.28 9.14
CA VAL A 107 -10.72 6.03 8.37
C VAL A 107 -9.97 6.29 7.08
N LYS A 108 -10.38 7.33 6.35
CA LYS A 108 -9.74 7.71 5.10
C LYS A 108 -8.27 8.08 5.33
N ALA A 109 -7.96 8.82 6.40
CA ALA A 109 -6.58 9.17 6.73
C ALA A 109 -5.70 7.97 7.12
N LEU A 110 -6.24 6.90 7.73
CA LEU A 110 -5.50 5.66 7.99
C LEU A 110 -5.04 5.00 6.67
N ILE A 111 -5.94 4.96 5.70
CA ILE A 111 -5.73 4.39 4.36
C ILE A 111 -4.77 5.25 3.55
N GLU A 112 -4.95 6.57 3.60
CA GLU A 112 -4.05 7.54 2.97
C GLU A 112 -2.64 7.47 3.58
N GLY A 113 -2.51 7.42 4.91
CA GLY A 113 -1.21 7.28 5.59
C GLY A 113 -0.45 6.04 5.12
N THR A 114 -1.13 4.89 5.09
CA THR A 114 -0.56 3.64 4.56
C THR A 114 -0.11 3.79 3.10
N THR A 115 -0.87 4.50 2.29
CA THR A 115 -0.57 4.73 0.87
C THR A 115 0.55 5.76 0.68
N PHE A 116 0.71 6.72 1.59
CA PHE A 116 1.85 7.63 1.60
C PHE A 116 3.16 6.92 1.97
N GLU A 117 3.17 5.93 2.86
CA GLU A 117 4.35 5.07 3.06
C GLU A 117 4.71 4.31 1.78
N MET A 118 3.72 3.82 1.02
CA MET A 118 3.98 3.24 -0.31
C MET A 118 4.59 4.28 -1.26
N LYS A 119 4.13 5.54 -1.20
CA LYS A 119 4.68 6.63 -2.02
C LYS A 119 6.14 6.95 -1.65
N LEU A 120 6.49 6.96 -0.36
CA LEU A 120 7.89 7.08 0.08
C LEU A 120 8.76 5.96 -0.51
N ASN A 121 8.23 4.73 -0.55
CA ASN A 121 8.93 3.58 -1.13
C ASN A 121 9.11 3.71 -2.66
N LEU A 122 8.12 4.24 -3.37
CA LEU A 122 8.26 4.54 -4.80
C LEU A 122 9.30 5.63 -5.06
N GLU A 123 9.36 6.67 -4.22
CA GLU A 123 10.42 7.69 -4.32
C GLU A 123 11.81 7.10 -4.03
N ALA A 124 11.93 6.21 -3.05
CA ALA A 124 13.16 5.48 -2.76
C ALA A 124 13.62 4.66 -3.97
N LEU A 125 12.73 3.87 -4.58
CA LEU A 125 13.02 3.11 -5.80
C LEU A 125 13.43 4.02 -6.95
N ARG A 126 12.74 5.14 -7.14
CA ARG A 126 13.06 6.12 -8.18
C ARG A 126 14.45 6.74 -7.99
N ARG A 127 14.80 7.09 -6.75
CA ARG A 127 16.16 7.58 -6.40
C ARG A 127 17.24 6.52 -6.66
N SER A 128 16.87 5.24 -6.61
CA SER A 128 17.73 4.11 -6.99
C SER A 128 17.62 3.71 -8.46
N ASN A 129 17.18 4.61 -9.33
CA ASN A 129 17.06 4.41 -10.78
C ASN A 129 16.11 3.27 -11.19
N VAL A 130 15.13 2.94 -10.34
CA VAL A 130 14.06 2.00 -10.65
C VAL A 130 12.76 2.76 -10.90
N ALA A 131 12.33 2.81 -12.16
CA ALA A 131 11.04 3.37 -12.53
C ALA A 131 9.95 2.29 -12.37
N VAL A 132 8.97 2.55 -11.50
CA VAL A 132 7.76 1.74 -11.41
C VAL A 132 6.71 2.35 -12.33
N GLU A 133 6.29 1.60 -13.34
CA GLU A 133 5.32 2.06 -14.34
C GLU A 133 3.90 1.55 -14.09
N ARG A 134 3.75 0.49 -13.29
CA ARG A 134 2.48 -0.16 -12.97
C ARG A 134 2.59 -0.91 -11.66
N ILE A 135 1.50 -0.94 -10.89
CA ILE A 135 1.37 -1.72 -9.66
C ILE A 135 0.35 -2.82 -9.86
N ARG A 136 0.69 -4.05 -9.48
CA ARG A 136 -0.26 -5.15 -9.38
C ARG A 136 -0.64 -5.33 -7.90
N SER A 137 -1.87 -4.97 -7.55
CA SER A 137 -2.40 -5.05 -6.19
C SER A 137 -2.98 -6.44 -5.92
N THR A 138 -2.52 -7.08 -4.86
CA THR A 138 -2.99 -8.39 -4.39
C THR A 138 -3.37 -8.33 -2.90
N GLY A 139 -3.92 -9.43 -2.36
CA GLY A 139 -4.33 -9.52 -0.95
C GLY A 139 -5.64 -8.78 -0.62
N GLY A 140 -5.95 -8.65 0.67
CA GLY A 140 -7.24 -8.10 1.14
C GLY A 140 -7.53 -6.68 0.63
N GLY A 141 -6.50 -5.83 0.58
CA GLY A 141 -6.63 -4.46 0.07
C GLY A 141 -6.90 -4.36 -1.44
N ALA A 142 -6.74 -5.44 -2.20
CA ALA A 142 -7.08 -5.49 -3.63
C ALA A 142 -8.58 -5.70 -3.87
N LYS A 143 -9.34 -6.18 -2.87
CA LYS A 143 -10.80 -6.36 -2.97
C LYS A 143 -11.56 -5.04 -2.96
N SER A 144 -10.96 -3.97 -2.41
CA SER A 144 -11.57 -2.65 -2.35
C SER A 144 -11.25 -1.82 -3.59
N ARG A 145 -12.24 -1.66 -4.47
CA ARG A 145 -12.14 -0.76 -5.64
C ARG A 145 -11.77 0.67 -5.24
N LEU A 146 -12.38 1.18 -4.18
CA LEU A 146 -12.11 2.52 -3.64
C LEU A 146 -10.64 2.66 -3.26
N TRP A 147 -10.09 1.69 -2.50
CA TRP A 147 -8.70 1.76 -2.09
C TRP A 147 -7.75 1.61 -3.30
N ASN A 148 -8.08 0.77 -4.29
CA ASN A 148 -7.25 0.66 -5.49
C ASN A 148 -7.23 1.95 -6.32
N GLN A 149 -8.38 2.62 -6.49
CA GLN A 149 -8.42 3.93 -7.13
C GLN A 149 -7.63 4.98 -6.33
N LEU A 150 -7.77 5.00 -5.00
CA LEU A 150 -7.00 5.89 -4.13
C LEU A 150 -5.50 5.65 -4.24
N LYS A 151 -5.04 4.39 -4.32
CA LYS A 151 -3.63 4.05 -4.60
C LYS A 151 -3.20 4.60 -5.94
N ALA A 152 -3.96 4.41 -7.01
CA ALA A 152 -3.62 4.93 -8.33
C ALA A 152 -3.46 6.45 -8.30
N ASP A 153 -4.46 7.15 -7.75
CA ASP A 153 -4.44 8.61 -7.62
C ASP A 153 -3.24 9.10 -6.79
N MET A 154 -2.93 8.46 -5.66
CA MET A 154 -1.86 8.91 -4.77
C MET A 154 -0.46 8.58 -5.31
N LEU A 155 -0.29 7.40 -5.91
CA LEU A 155 0.99 6.89 -6.38
C LEU A 155 1.34 7.39 -7.80
N GLY A 156 0.35 7.84 -8.56
CA GLY A 156 0.54 8.43 -9.88
C GLY A 156 0.89 7.39 -10.96
N VAL A 157 0.55 6.12 -10.73
CA VAL A 157 0.77 5.01 -11.68
C VAL A 157 -0.47 4.13 -11.72
N PRO A 158 -0.74 3.44 -12.84
CA PRO A 158 -1.85 2.50 -12.94
C PRO A 158 -1.76 1.39 -11.89
N VAL A 159 -2.88 1.09 -11.25
CA VAL A 159 -3.01 -0.03 -10.31
C VAL A 159 -3.92 -1.09 -10.92
N ALA A 160 -3.40 -2.29 -11.15
CA ALA A 160 -4.17 -3.42 -11.64
C ALA A 160 -4.45 -4.42 -10.52
N THR A 161 -5.66 -4.97 -10.48
CA THR A 161 -5.98 -6.20 -9.72
C THR A 161 -5.80 -7.42 -10.61
N LEU A 162 -5.54 -8.58 -10.02
CA LEU A 162 -5.36 -9.84 -10.75
C LEU A 162 -6.57 -10.75 -10.56
N GLN A 163 -6.87 -11.59 -11.54
CA GLN A 163 -7.91 -12.62 -11.43
C GLN A 163 -7.61 -13.67 -10.35
N THR A 164 -6.32 -13.88 -10.06
CA THR A 164 -5.84 -14.78 -9.00
C THR A 164 -5.35 -13.99 -7.79
N SER A 165 -5.74 -14.43 -6.58
CA SER A 165 -5.20 -13.91 -5.32
C SER A 165 -3.91 -14.63 -4.88
N GLU A 166 -3.65 -15.82 -5.41
CA GLU A 166 -2.62 -16.74 -4.91
C GLU A 166 -1.30 -16.63 -5.68
N GLY A 167 -0.70 -15.43 -5.67
CA GLY A 167 0.48 -15.12 -6.48
C GLY A 167 1.69 -16.04 -6.21
N GLY A 168 1.92 -16.42 -4.96
CA GLY A 168 3.03 -17.32 -4.59
C GLY A 168 2.84 -18.74 -5.14
N SER A 169 1.66 -19.33 -4.91
CA SER A 169 1.30 -20.65 -5.43
C SER A 169 1.32 -20.69 -6.96
N LEU A 170 0.82 -19.64 -7.61
CA LEU A 170 0.85 -19.52 -9.07
C LEU A 170 2.29 -19.44 -9.60
N GLY A 171 3.16 -18.65 -8.96
CA GLY A 171 4.58 -18.58 -9.33
C GLY A 171 5.28 -19.94 -9.21
N THR A 172 5.00 -20.70 -8.15
CA THR A 172 5.50 -22.07 -8.00
C THR A 172 5.00 -23.00 -9.09
N ALA A 173 3.70 -22.93 -9.44
CA ALA A 173 3.13 -23.73 -10.52
C ALA A 173 3.76 -23.38 -11.89
N MET A 174 4.04 -22.10 -12.16
CA MET A 174 4.74 -21.67 -13.36
C MET A 174 6.16 -22.26 -13.42
N LEU A 175 6.92 -22.19 -12.32
CA LEU A 175 8.26 -22.78 -12.22
C LEU A 175 8.24 -24.29 -12.47
N ALA A 176 7.30 -25.00 -11.84
CA ALA A 176 7.13 -26.43 -12.05
C ALA A 176 6.76 -26.76 -13.50
N GLY A 177 5.86 -25.99 -14.12
CA GLY A 177 5.45 -26.16 -15.51
C GLY A 177 6.61 -25.95 -16.49
N VAL A 178 7.51 -25.01 -16.22
CA VAL A 178 8.74 -24.86 -17.03
C VAL A 178 9.68 -26.04 -16.82
N ALA A 179 9.90 -26.46 -15.58
CA ALA A 179 10.78 -27.59 -15.26
C ALA A 179 10.30 -28.93 -15.85
N THR A 180 8.99 -29.12 -16.03
CA THR A 180 8.40 -30.32 -16.63
C THR A 180 8.12 -30.20 -18.13
N GLY A 181 8.47 -29.07 -18.76
CA GLY A 181 8.30 -28.84 -20.19
C GLY A 181 6.86 -28.54 -20.63
N VAL A 182 5.95 -28.24 -19.70
CA VAL A 182 4.59 -27.76 -20.01
C VAL A 182 4.64 -26.37 -20.64
N TYR A 183 5.56 -25.53 -20.18
CA TYR A 183 5.86 -24.22 -20.77
C TYR A 183 7.33 -24.18 -21.19
N GLY A 184 7.64 -23.54 -22.32
CA GLY A 184 9.02 -23.35 -22.78
C GLY A 184 9.78 -22.27 -22.02
N SER A 185 9.08 -21.35 -21.33
CA SER A 185 9.71 -20.32 -20.49
C SER A 185 8.77 -19.77 -19.41
N LEU A 186 9.35 -19.09 -18.41
CA LEU A 186 8.56 -18.37 -17.40
C LEU A 186 7.75 -17.22 -18.00
N ALA A 187 8.24 -16.59 -19.08
CA ALA A 187 7.51 -15.53 -19.78
C ALA A 187 6.25 -16.07 -20.44
N GLU A 188 6.36 -17.23 -21.11
CA GLU A 188 5.22 -17.94 -21.69
C GLU A 188 4.20 -18.34 -20.62
N ALA A 189 4.65 -18.95 -19.53
CA ALA A 189 3.79 -19.33 -18.41
C ALA A 189 3.08 -18.09 -17.80
N ALA A 190 3.78 -16.96 -17.69
CA ALA A 190 3.22 -15.72 -17.17
C ALA A 190 2.13 -15.16 -18.09
N SER A 191 2.36 -15.14 -19.41
CA SER A 191 1.39 -14.69 -20.40
C SER A 191 0.14 -15.59 -20.43
N ALA A 192 0.31 -16.89 -20.21
CA ALA A 192 -0.80 -17.85 -20.22
C ALA A 192 -1.65 -17.82 -18.93
N LEU A 193 -1.07 -17.43 -17.79
CA LEU A 193 -1.70 -17.64 -16.48
C LEU A 193 -1.99 -16.35 -15.70
N ILE A 194 -1.32 -15.24 -16.00
CA ILE A 194 -1.49 -13.97 -15.27
C ILE A 194 -2.41 -13.06 -16.07
N HIS A 195 -3.62 -12.87 -15.56
CA HIS A 195 -4.60 -11.97 -16.15
C HIS A 195 -4.98 -10.87 -15.18
N GLU A 196 -4.95 -9.63 -15.69
CA GLU A 196 -5.49 -8.47 -14.97
C GLU A 196 -7.02 -8.55 -14.98
N HIS A 197 -7.63 -8.27 -13.84
CA HIS A 197 -9.08 -8.25 -13.67
C HIS A 197 -9.64 -6.85 -13.89
N GLU A 198 -9.03 -5.85 -13.27
CA GLU A 198 -9.42 -4.44 -13.39
C GLU A 198 -8.22 -3.53 -13.22
N VAL A 199 -8.17 -2.45 -13.99
CA VAL A 199 -7.13 -1.41 -13.94
C VAL A 199 -7.75 -0.09 -13.50
N PHE A 200 -7.09 0.56 -12.54
CA PHE A 200 -7.42 1.87 -12.01
C PHE A 200 -6.38 2.87 -12.47
N GLU A 201 -6.80 3.83 -13.29
CA GLU A 201 -5.92 4.87 -13.81
C GLU A 201 -5.84 6.06 -12.84
N PRO A 202 -4.67 6.68 -12.65
CA PRO A 202 -4.54 7.87 -11.81
C PRO A 202 -5.35 9.03 -12.39
N ARG A 203 -6.13 9.71 -11.54
CA ARG A 203 -6.86 10.92 -11.91
C ARG A 203 -5.99 12.15 -11.66
N PRO A 204 -5.50 12.87 -12.70
CA PRO A 204 -4.46 13.89 -12.55
C PRO A 204 -4.79 14.99 -11.54
N GLU A 205 -6.04 15.48 -11.53
CA GLU A 205 -6.48 16.52 -10.59
C GLU A 205 -6.43 16.06 -9.12
N ILE A 206 -6.81 14.81 -8.86
CA ILE A 206 -6.77 14.22 -7.53
C ILE A 206 -5.32 13.92 -7.12
N SER A 207 -4.51 13.42 -8.06
CA SER A 207 -3.07 13.19 -7.87
C SER A 207 -2.33 14.47 -7.47
N ALA A 208 -2.64 15.61 -8.10
CA ALA A 208 -2.04 16.89 -7.77
C ALA A 208 -2.33 17.30 -6.30
N ARG A 209 -3.59 17.18 -5.86
CA ARG A 209 -4.00 17.45 -4.47
C ARG A 209 -3.29 16.53 -3.48
N TYR A 210 -3.12 15.25 -3.80
CA TYR A 210 -2.33 14.34 -2.97
C TYR A 210 -0.83 14.63 -2.99
N GLY A 211 -0.30 15.23 -4.07
CA GLY A 211 1.07 15.74 -4.13
C GLY A 211 1.33 16.81 -3.06
N GLU A 212 0.44 17.79 -2.94
CA GLU A 212 0.52 18.84 -1.91
C GLU A 212 0.46 18.24 -0.49
N ARG A 213 -0.46 17.30 -0.26
CA ARG A 213 -0.58 16.60 1.03
C ARG A 213 0.66 15.76 1.33
N PHE A 214 1.26 15.13 0.33
CA PHE A 214 2.47 14.33 0.52
C PHE A 214 3.67 15.16 0.98
N ALA A 215 3.81 16.40 0.50
CA ALA A 215 4.87 17.31 0.94
C ALA A 215 4.80 17.59 2.46
N ILE A 216 3.59 17.66 3.02
CA ILE A 216 3.37 17.76 4.46
C ILE A 216 3.65 16.40 5.12
N TYR A 217 3.11 15.31 4.56
CA TYR A 217 3.29 13.94 5.10
C TYR A 217 4.76 13.59 5.36
N ARG A 218 5.66 13.95 4.44
CA ARG A 218 7.11 13.71 4.56
C ARG A 218 7.75 14.29 5.83
N GLN A 219 7.10 15.29 6.44
CA GLN A 219 7.59 15.95 7.64
C GLN A 219 7.10 15.26 8.92
N LEU A 220 6.05 14.44 8.87
CA LEU A 220 5.42 13.86 10.07
C LEU A 220 6.40 13.00 10.87
N TYR A 221 6.99 11.99 10.24
CA TYR A 221 7.92 11.09 10.92
C TYR A 221 9.10 11.84 11.58
N PRO A 222 9.92 12.63 10.85
CA PRO A 222 11.07 13.31 11.47
C PRO A 222 10.65 14.30 12.57
N THR A 223 9.50 14.95 12.44
CA THR A 223 8.98 15.89 13.47
C THR A 223 8.54 15.16 14.75
N LEU A 224 7.93 13.99 14.62
CA LEU A 224 7.34 13.26 15.75
C LEU A 224 8.31 12.26 16.40
N ARG A 225 9.40 11.90 15.70
CA ARG A 225 10.32 10.83 16.08
C ARG A 225 10.78 10.94 17.54
N GLU A 226 11.35 12.07 17.94
CA GLU A 226 11.92 12.23 19.28
C GLU A 226 10.89 12.09 20.39
N ILE A 227 9.67 12.60 20.18
CA ILE A 227 8.59 12.51 21.17
C ILE A 227 8.06 11.08 21.23
N ASN A 228 7.79 10.47 20.06
CA ASN A 228 7.26 9.11 19.98
C ASN A 228 8.22 8.05 20.55
N HIS A 229 9.54 8.26 20.43
CA HIS A 229 10.55 7.38 21.04
C HIS A 229 10.55 7.43 22.58
N ARG A 230 9.97 8.47 23.18
CA ARG A 230 9.91 8.66 24.65
C ARG A 230 8.58 8.23 25.27
N LEU A 231 7.56 8.01 24.46
CA LEU A 231 6.29 7.36 24.86
C LEU A 231 6.48 5.85 24.85
#